data_AF-A0A0C2GSQ5-F1
#
_entry.id   AF-A0A0C2GSQ5-F1
#
_cell.length_a   1.000
_cell.length_b   1.000
_cell.length_c   1.000
_cell.angle_alpha   90.00
_cell.angle_beta   90.00
_cell.angle_gamma   90.00
#
_symmetry.space_group_name_H-M   'P 1'
#
loop_
_entity.id
_entity.type
_entity.pdbx_description
1 polymer ?
#
loop_
_entity_poly.entity_id
_entity_poly.type
_entity_poly.pdbx_seq_one_letter_code
_entity_poly.pdbx_strand_id
1 'polypeptide(L)'
;MFRSVGVIAFVIVTDCMPYCEKRPNPQIVEAQRLRAYEYPAKLHLSAECRFSIDTMMTFSWRERPNISHCGCLPWFQSLAVSHNTAHMLKPPFFRMK
;
A
#
# COMPACT_ATOMS: atom_id res chain seq x y z
N MET A 1 13.36 0.56 1.94
CA MET A 1 12.54 0.74 3.16
C MET A 1 11.03 0.82 2.85
N PHE A 2 10.57 1.66 1.90
CA PHE A 2 9.11 1.84 1.65
C PHE A 2 8.36 0.70 0.93
N ARG A 3 9.07 -0.31 0.41
CA ARG A 3 8.42 -1.48 -0.20
C ARG A 3 7.56 -2.24 0.82
N SER A 4 8.05 -2.37 2.05
CA SER A 4 7.30 -3.02 3.13
C SER A 4 6.02 -2.26 3.48
N VAL A 5 6.02 -0.93 3.37
CA VAL A 5 4.82 -0.10 3.59
C VAL A 5 3.77 -0.38 2.53
N GLY A 6 4.16 -0.49 1.25
CA GLY A 6 3.27 -0.90 0.17
C GLY A 6 2.68 -2.30 0.38
N VAL A 7 3.50 -3.26 0.82
CA VAL A 7 3.03 -4.62 1.16
C VAL A 7 2.02 -4.59 2.31
N ILE A 8 2.33 -3.88 3.40
CA ILE A 8 1.44 -3.75 4.56
C ILE A 8 0.12 -3.09 4.14
N ALA A 9 0.18 -2.01 3.36
CA ALA A 9 -1.01 -1.34 2.84
C ALA A 9 -1.89 -2.28 2.00
N PHE A 10 -1.28 -3.06 1.11
CA PHE A 10 -1.97 -4.08 0.33
C PHE A 10 -2.66 -5.12 1.23
N VAL A 11 -1.94 -5.66 2.21
CA VAL A 11 -2.49 -6.64 3.16
C VAL A 11 -3.65 -6.05 3.96
N ILE A 12 -3.55 -4.81 4.43
CA ILE A 12 -4.62 -4.14 5.18
C ILE A 12 -5.90 -4.02 4.36
N VAL A 13 -5.80 -3.66 3.07
CA VAL A 13 -7.00 -3.41 2.23
C VAL A 13 -7.54 -4.66 1.56
N THR A 14 -6.72 -5.72 1.40
CA THR A 14 -7.11 -6.95 0.68
C THR A 14 -7.22 -8.20 1.54
N ASP A 15 -6.65 -8.18 2.75
CA ASP A 15 -6.46 -9.36 3.61
C ASP A 15 -5.72 -10.51 2.89
N CYS A 16 -4.88 -10.17 1.91
CA CYS A 16 -4.16 -11.12 1.07
C CYS A 16 -2.67 -10.74 0.99
N MET A 17 -1.81 -11.76 0.90
CA MET A 17 -0.39 -11.54 0.61
C MET A 17 -0.20 -11.27 -0.89
N PRO A 18 0.55 -10.22 -1.28
CA PRO A 18 0.75 -9.90 -2.70
C PRO A 18 1.59 -10.94 -3.44
N TYR A 19 2.44 -11.70 -2.74
CA TYR A 19 3.30 -12.73 -3.34
C TYR A 19 3.23 -14.03 -2.55
N CYS A 20 3.26 -15.17 -3.26
CA CYS A 20 3.21 -16.49 -2.65
C CYS A 20 4.58 -16.90 -2.09
N GLU A 21 4.70 -16.96 -0.77
CA GLU A 21 5.95 -17.32 -0.07
C GLU A 21 6.37 -18.77 -0.26
N LYS A 22 5.46 -19.65 -0.71
CA LYS A 22 5.76 -21.05 -1.02
C LYS A 22 6.61 -21.21 -2.30
N ARG A 23 6.78 -20.14 -3.08
CA ARG A 23 7.59 -20.15 -4.31
C ARG A 23 9.07 -19.94 -3.98
N PRO A 24 9.99 -20.48 -4.80
CA PRO A 24 11.42 -20.19 -4.67
C PRO A 24 11.73 -18.69 -4.77
N ASN A 25 12.75 -18.23 -4.03
CA ASN A 25 13.17 -16.82 -4.00
C ASN A 25 13.31 -16.16 -5.39
N PRO A 26 13.93 -16.80 -6.42
CA PRO A 26 14.02 -16.19 -7.74
C PRO A 26 12.65 -15.85 -8.35
N GLN A 27 11.65 -16.70 -8.14
CA GLN A 27 10.30 -16.47 -8.65
C GLN A 27 9.59 -15.35 -7.88
N ILE A 28 9.83 -15.23 -6.58
CA ILE A 28 9.30 -14.13 -5.76
C ILE A 28 9.90 -12.80 -6.20
N VAL A 29 11.21 -12.74 -6.43
CA VAL A 29 11.90 -11.54 -6.92
C VAL A 29 11.39 -11.15 -8.30
N GLU A 30 11.16 -12.11 -9.19
CA GLU A 30 10.62 -11.85 -10.52
C GLU A 30 9.17 -11.35 -10.46
N ALA A 31 8.33 -11.95 -9.61
CA ALA A 31 6.97 -11.48 -9.37
C ALA A 31 6.95 -10.04 -8.80
N GLN A 32 7.90 -9.68 -7.95
CA GLN A 32 8.08 -8.32 -7.46
C GLN A 32 8.48 -7.36 -8.58
N ARG A 33 9.40 -7.78 -9.46
CA ARG A 33 9.87 -6.99 -10.61
C ARG A 33 8.73 -6.72 -11.59
N LEU A 34 7.90 -7.73 -11.86
CA LEU A 34 6.78 -7.65 -12.79
C LEU A 34 5.50 -7.07 -12.16
N ARG A 35 5.51 -6.74 -10.85
CA ARG A 35 4.30 -6.36 -10.09
C ARG A 35 3.15 -7.36 -10.28
N ALA A 36 3.45 -8.66 -10.19
CA ALA A 36 2.51 -9.75 -10.43
C ALA A 36 1.57 -10.03 -9.22
N TYR A 37 1.03 -8.98 -8.61
CA TYR A 37 -0.05 -9.06 -7.62
C TYR A 37 -1.34 -8.47 -8.20
N GLU A 38 -2.49 -8.94 -7.75
CA GLU A 38 -3.78 -8.50 -8.28
C GLU A 38 -4.69 -8.03 -7.15
N TYR A 39 -5.48 -6.99 -7.43
CA TYR A 39 -6.52 -6.54 -6.51
C TYR A 39 -7.78 -7.39 -6.70
N PRO A 40 -8.32 -8.03 -5.64
CA PRO A 40 -9.54 -8.81 -5.75
C PRO A 40 -10.71 -7.97 -6.30
N ALA A 41 -11.35 -8.42 -7.39
CA ALA A 41 -12.42 -7.67 -8.05
C ALA A 41 -13.63 -7.36 -7.16
N LYS A 42 -13.86 -8.18 -6.12
CA LYS A 42 -14.89 -7.98 -5.10
C LYS A 42 -14.63 -6.77 -4.19
N LEU A 43 -13.39 -6.28 -4.13
CA LEU A 43 -13.03 -5.11 -3.35
C LEU A 43 -13.14 -3.88 -4.26
N HIS A 44 -14.13 -3.03 -3.98
CA HIS A 44 -14.32 -1.76 -4.68
C HIS A 44 -13.29 -0.71 -4.20
N LEU A 45 -12.00 -0.99 -4.41
CA LEU A 45 -10.93 -0.06 -4.10
C LEU A 45 -10.98 1.15 -5.03
N SER A 46 -10.72 2.33 -4.49
CA SER A 46 -10.61 3.55 -5.29
C SER A 46 -9.35 3.53 -6.17
N ALA A 47 -9.35 4.31 -7.25
CA ALA A 47 -8.19 4.41 -8.14
C ALA A 47 -6.97 5.01 -7.41
N GLU A 48 -7.21 5.96 -6.52
CA GLU A 48 -6.22 6.64 -5.67
C GLU A 48 -5.53 5.65 -4.74
N CYS A 49 -6.29 4.75 -4.12
CA CYS A 49 -5.78 3.70 -3.24
C CYS A 49 -4.84 2.75 -4.01
N ARG A 50 -5.32 2.20 -5.14
CA ARG A 50 -4.52 1.31 -6.00
C ARG A 50 -3.24 1.99 -6.47
N PHE A 51 -3.35 3.21 -6.99
CA PHE A 51 -2.20 3.99 -7.46
C PHE A 51 -1.16 4.20 -6.35
N SER A 52 -1.61 4.55 -5.15
CA SER A 52 -0.72 4.80 -4.01
C SER A 52 0.03 3.54 -3.59
N ILE A 53 -0.66 2.39 -3.52
CA ILE A 53 -0.04 1.10 -3.22
C ILE A 53 0.95 0.71 -4.32
N ASP A 54 0.58 0.83 -5.59
CA ASP A 54 1.44 0.49 -6.73
C ASP A 54 2.71 1.33 -6.77
N THR A 55 2.60 2.61 -6.42
CA THR A 55 3.73 3.53 -6.34
C THR A 55 4.71 3.10 -5.23
N MET A 56 4.20 2.70 -4.06
CA MET A 56 5.04 2.18 -2.96
C MET A 56 5.66 0.82 -3.28
N MET A 57 4.98 0.00 -4.09
CA MET A 57 5.42 -1.34 -4.52
C MET A 57 6.41 -1.31 -5.70
N THR A 58 6.89 -0.13 -6.12
CA THR A 58 7.90 0.03 -7.17
C THR A 58 9.17 -0.77 -6.87
N PHE A 59 9.59 -1.60 -7.83
CA PHE A 59 10.73 -2.51 -7.69
C PHE A 59 12.05 -1.75 -7.62
N SER A 60 12.30 -0.86 -8.58
CA SER A 60 13.49 -0.02 -8.65
C SER A 60 13.62 0.85 -7.41
N TRP A 61 14.75 0.77 -6.73
CA TRP A 61 15.01 1.58 -5.55
C TRP A 61 15.18 3.07 -5.88
N ARG A 62 15.62 3.39 -7.11
CA ARG A 62 15.81 4.77 -7.57
C ARG A 62 14.48 5.49 -7.84
N GLU A 63 13.51 4.75 -8.37
CA GLU A 63 12.20 5.28 -8.74
C GLU A 63 11.20 5.22 -7.58
N ARG A 64 11.54 4.50 -6.51
CA ARG A 64 10.65 4.36 -5.35
C ARG A 64 10.54 5.69 -4.60
N PRO A 65 9.32 6.13 -4.23
CA PRO A 65 9.14 7.32 -3.41
C PRO A 65 9.85 7.21 -2.06
N ASN A 66 10.33 8.36 -1.57
CA ASN A 66 10.73 8.52 -0.18
C ASN A 66 9.49 8.80 0.70
N ILE A 67 9.68 8.91 2.02
CA ILE A 67 8.57 9.13 2.97
C ILE A 67 7.76 10.39 2.64
N SER A 68 8.42 11.48 2.28
CA SER A 68 7.77 12.74 1.96
C SER A 68 6.89 12.61 0.72
N HIS A 69 7.37 11.91 -0.31
CA HIS A 69 6.59 11.61 -1.50
C HIS A 69 5.42 10.67 -1.19
N CYS A 70 5.59 9.68 -0.32
CA CYS A 70 4.51 8.79 0.09
C CYS A 70 3.37 9.56 0.79
N GLY A 71 3.69 10.53 1.65
CA GLY A 71 2.68 11.36 2.32
C GLY A 71 1.86 12.23 1.36
N CYS A 72 2.39 12.49 0.16
CA CYS A 72 1.72 13.24 -0.89
C CYS A 72 0.94 12.36 -1.89
N LEU A 73 0.85 11.04 -1.67
CA LEU A 73 0.11 10.19 -2.60
C LEU A 73 -1.41 10.45 -2.50
N PRO A 74 -2.16 10.32 -3.61
CA PRO A 74 -3.57 10.70 -3.68
C PRO A 74 -4.45 10.06 -2.60
N TRP A 75 -4.15 8.81 -2.19
CA TRP A 75 -4.91 8.13 -1.15
C TRP A 75 -4.81 8.84 0.21
N PHE A 76 -3.66 9.43 0.53
CA PHE A 76 -3.46 10.20 1.77
C PHE A 76 -3.91 11.65 1.65
N GLN A 77 -3.85 12.23 0.45
CA GLN A 77 -4.34 13.59 0.20
C GLN A 77 -5.87 13.69 0.20
N SER A 78 -6.56 12.64 -0.26
CA SER A 78 -8.04 12.57 -0.18
C SER A 78 -8.53 12.71 1.26
N LEU A 79 -7.77 12.18 2.23
CA LEU A 79 -8.04 12.35 3.66
C LEU A 79 -7.74 13.79 4.12
N ALA A 80 -6.69 14.44 3.60
CA ALA A 80 -6.34 15.80 3.99
C ALA A 80 -7.40 16.84 3.56
N VAL A 81 -8.03 16.68 2.39
CA VAL A 81 -9.08 17.60 1.91
C VAL A 81 -10.37 17.49 2.73
N SER A 82 -10.66 16.35 3.37
CA SER A 82 -11.78 16.22 4.32
C SER A 82 -11.44 16.66 5.76
N HIS A 83 -10.17 16.89 6.09
CA HIS A 83 -9.73 17.03 7.49
C HIS A 83 -8.80 18.23 7.71
N ASN A 84 -9.38 19.44 7.73
CA ASN A 84 -8.76 20.63 8.34
C ASN A 84 -8.67 20.57 9.89
N THR A 85 -8.67 19.37 10.50
CA THR A 85 -8.58 19.19 11.96
C THR A 85 -7.71 17.97 12.29
N ALA A 86 -6.39 18.15 12.21
CA ALA A 86 -5.38 17.11 12.40
C ALA A 86 -5.18 16.63 13.88
N HIS A 87 -6.11 16.89 14.79
CA HIS A 87 -5.96 16.51 16.21
C HIS A 87 -7.03 15.54 16.76
N MET A 88 -7.95 15.01 15.94
CA MET A 88 -9.11 14.26 16.45
C MET A 88 -9.47 12.99 15.64
N LEU A 89 -8.52 12.34 14.96
CA LEU A 89 -8.79 11.01 14.42
C LEU A 89 -8.63 9.96 15.53
N LYS A 90 -9.72 9.66 16.23
CA LYS A 90 -9.81 8.45 17.05
C LYS A 90 -9.59 7.25 16.14
N PRO A 91 -8.64 6.34 16.44
CA PRO A 91 -8.51 5.09 15.73
C PRO A 91 -9.84 4.35 15.72
N PRO A 92 -10.28 3.81 14.57
CA PRO A 92 -11.53 3.06 14.47
C PRO A 92 -11.54 1.80 15.36
N PHE A 93 -10.36 1.39 15.86
CA PHE A 93 -10.20 0.23 16.73
C PHE A 93 -9.34 0.56 17.95
N PHE A 94 -9.90 1.24 18.95
CA PHE A 94 -9.42 1.13 20.34
C PHE A 94 -10.17 -0.03 21.01
N ARG A 95 -9.63 -1.24 20.91
CA ARG A 95 -9.98 -2.32 21.83
C ARG A 95 -8.70 -2.77 22.52
N MET A 96 -8.37 -2.09 23.61
CA MET A 96 -7.38 -2.57 24.57
C MET A 96 -7.95 -3.84 25.22
N LYS A 97 -7.14 -4.91 25.26
CA LYS A 97 -7.24 -5.93 26.29
C LYS A 97 -6.47 -5.44 27.51
#